data_AF-D0SRM3-F1
#
_entry.id   AF-D0SRM3-F1
#
_cell.length_a   1.000
_cell.length_b   1.000
_cell.length_c   1.000
_cell.angle_alpha   90.00
_cell.angle_beta   90.00
_cell.angle_gamma   90.00
#
_symmetry.space_group_name_H-M   'P 1'
#
loop_
_entity.id
_entity.type
_entity.pdbx_description
1 polymer ?
#
loop_
_entity_poly.entity_id
_entity_poly.type
_entity_poly.pdbx_seq_one_letter_code
_entity_poly.pdbx_strand_id
1 'polypeptide(L)'
;MTFEKAKKRGRPAQLLQVAELHGFVEFLRRQERSELQDEVMMFLLKKDFNFELLSEPQQVLVKEALKPYREHTRLVLLADQLESEKNKSEYEKKFLKLYDDYECGLLEKADVNLLKTMCTRYLNFKAQKLDVSDLELYLSQIQKNEAKKKRTAENRRKFEVGGAVLAACKELQIASNSSSESIKDMFIEYHRYFHRMRATRFFAEASRLTSSYRLEDDVIVIALNNLSKYTHDGKSITTIEIEKAILEVNELRNKKY
;
A
#
# COMPACT_ATOMS: atom_id res chain seq x y z
N MET A 1 23.45 -42.22 -54.24
CA MET A 1 22.77 -40.93 -53.94
C MET A 1 22.82 -40.70 -52.44
N THR A 2 23.78 -39.92 -51.99
CA THR A 2 23.92 -39.47 -50.60
C THR A 2 23.01 -38.27 -50.39
N PHE A 3 21.96 -38.43 -49.57
CA PHE A 3 21.11 -37.31 -49.16
C PHE A 3 21.88 -36.42 -48.18
N GLU A 4 22.27 -35.23 -48.63
CA GLU A 4 22.75 -34.17 -47.75
C GLU A 4 21.63 -33.77 -46.76
N LYS A 5 21.92 -33.90 -45.46
CA LYS A 5 21.05 -33.37 -44.41
C LYS A 5 21.03 -31.84 -44.49
N ALA A 6 19.82 -31.28 -44.55
CA ALA A 6 19.59 -29.84 -44.50
C ALA A 6 20.27 -29.20 -43.27
N LYS A 7 21.11 -28.20 -43.50
CA LYS A 7 21.68 -27.34 -42.45
C LYS A 7 20.54 -26.61 -41.72
N LYS A 8 20.14 -27.10 -40.55
CA LYS A 8 19.24 -26.37 -39.63
C LYS A 8 19.90 -25.04 -39.26
N ARG A 9 19.39 -23.93 -39.81
CA ARG A 9 19.65 -22.56 -39.34
C ARG A 9 19.03 -22.41 -37.96
N GLY A 10 19.86 -22.44 -36.92
CA GLY A 10 19.52 -22.07 -35.56
C GLY A 10 20.82 -21.83 -34.80
N ARG A 11 20.90 -20.78 -33.98
CA ARG A 11 22.04 -20.55 -33.07
C ARG A 11 22.39 -21.87 -32.38
N PRO A 12 23.67 -22.23 -32.22
CA PRO A 12 24.03 -23.41 -31.43
C PRO A 12 23.32 -23.31 -30.09
N ALA A 13 22.57 -24.35 -29.73
CA ALA A 13 21.91 -24.42 -28.44
C ALA A 13 22.98 -24.14 -27.39
N GLN A 14 22.84 -23.05 -26.62
CA GLN A 14 23.73 -22.80 -25.49
C GLN A 14 23.73 -24.08 -24.65
N LEU A 15 24.87 -24.77 -24.65
CA LEU A 15 25.09 -25.96 -23.84
C LEU A 15 24.82 -25.54 -22.40
N LEU A 16 23.85 -26.19 -21.78
CA LEU A 16 23.49 -25.95 -20.40
C LEU A 16 24.65 -26.41 -19.54
N GLN A 17 25.36 -25.47 -18.91
CA GLN A 17 26.56 -25.79 -18.15
C GLN A 17 26.17 -26.55 -16.88
N VAL A 18 26.97 -27.55 -16.50
CA VAL A 18 26.75 -28.35 -15.29
C VAL A 18 26.66 -27.48 -14.03
N ALA A 19 27.36 -26.35 -13.99
CA ALA A 19 27.26 -25.35 -12.91
C ALA A 19 25.88 -24.64 -12.87
N GLU A 20 25.30 -24.32 -14.03
CA GLU A 20 23.97 -23.70 -14.12
C GLU A 20 22.89 -24.65 -13.59
N LEU A 21 23.01 -25.94 -13.90
CA LEU A 21 22.10 -26.99 -13.43
C LEU A 21 22.18 -27.22 -11.92
N HIS A 22 23.40 -27.25 -11.35
CA HIS A 22 23.57 -27.37 -9.90
C HIS A 22 22.99 -26.15 -9.17
N GLY A 23 23.25 -24.94 -9.66
CA GLY A 23 22.66 -23.73 -9.08
C GLY A 23 21.14 -23.69 -9.21
N PHE A 24 20.58 -24.21 -10.30
CA PHE A 24 19.14 -24.35 -10.48
C PHE A 24 18.51 -25.30 -9.46
N VAL A 25 19.14 -26.45 -9.20
CA VAL A 25 18.68 -27.41 -8.18
C VAL A 25 18.67 -26.77 -6.79
N GLU A 26 19.72 -26.01 -6.44
CA GLU A 26 19.78 -25.28 -5.17
C GLU A 26 18.73 -24.17 -5.07
N PHE A 27 18.48 -23.45 -6.16
CA PHE A 27 17.41 -22.46 -6.24
C PHE A 27 16.02 -23.08 -6.02
N LEU A 28 15.73 -24.22 -6.64
CA LEU A 28 14.45 -24.92 -6.48
C LEU A 28 14.25 -25.49 -5.07
N ARG A 29 15.33 -25.78 -4.32
CA ARG A 29 15.24 -26.27 -2.93
C ARG A 29 14.76 -25.20 -1.94
N ARG A 30 14.90 -23.91 -2.29
CA ARG A 30 14.61 -22.78 -1.39
C ARG A 30 13.21 -22.19 -1.58
N GLN A 31 12.38 -22.74 -2.47
CA GLN A 31 11.07 -22.20 -2.81
C GLN A 31 10.04 -23.32 -3.01
N GLU A 32 8.76 -22.95 -2.98
CA GLU A 32 7.69 -23.84 -3.44
C GLU A 32 7.85 -24.14 -4.93
N ARG A 33 7.71 -25.42 -5.28
CA ARG A 33 7.95 -25.92 -6.63
C ARG A 33 6.63 -26.07 -7.37
N SER A 34 6.63 -25.73 -8.66
CA SER A 34 5.53 -26.07 -9.56
C SER A 34 5.61 -27.54 -10.00
N GLU A 35 4.49 -28.10 -10.47
CA GLU A 35 4.46 -29.46 -11.03
C GLU A 35 5.52 -29.68 -12.12
N LEU A 36 5.71 -28.67 -12.98
CA LEU A 36 6.76 -28.69 -14.01
C LEU A 36 8.18 -28.73 -13.42
N GLN A 37 8.42 -27.99 -12.32
CA GLN A 37 9.72 -27.99 -11.66
C GLN A 37 9.99 -29.33 -10.95
N ASP A 38 8.97 -29.95 -10.36
CA ASP A 38 9.09 -31.28 -9.77
C ASP A 38 9.36 -32.37 -10.82
N GLU A 39 8.66 -32.31 -11.97
CA GLU A 39 8.93 -33.20 -13.11
C GLU A 39 10.38 -33.04 -13.60
N VAL A 40 10.86 -31.81 -13.72
CA VAL A 40 12.24 -31.53 -14.14
C VAL A 40 13.27 -31.98 -13.10
N MET A 41 12.99 -31.83 -11.80
CA MET A 41 13.85 -32.32 -10.72
C MET A 41 14.05 -33.84 -10.77
N MET A 42 13.03 -34.60 -11.16
CA MET A 42 13.15 -36.06 -11.33
C MET A 42 14.13 -36.46 -12.43
N PHE A 43 14.32 -35.62 -13.45
CA PHE A 43 15.35 -35.85 -14.46
C PHE A 43 16.73 -35.45 -13.93
N LEU A 44 16.84 -34.28 -13.29
CA LEU A 44 18.10 -33.69 -12.85
C LEU A 44 18.78 -34.43 -11.69
N LEU A 45 18.01 -35.08 -10.81
CA LEU A 45 18.55 -35.84 -9.67
C LEU A 45 19.05 -37.25 -10.03
N LYS A 46 18.93 -37.68 -11.30
CA LYS A 46 19.46 -38.97 -11.74
C LYS A 46 20.99 -38.94 -11.70
N LYS A 47 21.59 -40.00 -11.15
CA LYS A 47 23.03 -40.14 -10.95
C LYS A 47 23.86 -39.97 -12.24
N ASP A 48 23.28 -40.34 -13.39
CA ASP A 48 23.89 -40.28 -14.72
C ASP A 48 23.21 -39.24 -15.63
N PHE A 49 22.76 -38.11 -15.06
CA PHE A 49 22.10 -37.07 -15.84
C PHE A 49 23.03 -36.51 -16.95
N ASN A 50 22.58 -36.61 -18.20
CA ASN A 50 23.20 -35.93 -19.34
C ASN A 50 22.11 -35.24 -20.16
N PHE A 51 22.18 -33.92 -20.25
CA PHE A 51 21.21 -33.10 -20.98
C PHE A 51 21.10 -33.49 -22.46
N GLU A 52 22.20 -33.89 -23.10
CA GLU A 52 22.21 -34.28 -24.52
C GLU A 52 21.54 -35.64 -24.78
N LEU A 53 21.42 -36.48 -23.74
CA LEU A 53 20.74 -37.78 -23.82
C LEU A 53 19.23 -37.68 -23.57
N LEU A 54 18.71 -36.50 -23.21
CA LEU A 54 17.28 -36.27 -23.08
C LEU A 54 16.61 -36.18 -24.47
N SER A 55 15.36 -36.63 -24.57
CA SER A 55 14.56 -36.42 -25.78
C SER A 55 14.28 -34.92 -26.02
N GLU A 56 14.04 -34.51 -27.28
CA GLU A 56 13.76 -33.10 -27.61
C GLU A 56 12.64 -32.47 -26.73
N PRO A 57 11.50 -33.15 -26.46
CA PRO A 57 10.49 -32.63 -25.53
C PRO A 57 11.01 -32.40 -24.11
N GLN A 58 11.79 -33.34 -23.57
CA GLN A 58 12.37 -33.23 -22.23
C GLN A 58 13.39 -32.09 -22.14
N GLN A 59 14.19 -31.88 -23.18
CA GLN A 59 15.10 -30.73 -23.25
C GLN A 59 14.35 -29.39 -23.25
N VAL A 60 13.17 -29.33 -23.88
CA VAL A 60 12.31 -28.13 -23.84
C VAL A 60 11.75 -27.90 -22.44
N LEU A 61 11.24 -28.94 -21.77
CA LEU A 61 10.73 -28.84 -20.40
C LEU A 61 11.79 -28.32 -19.42
N VAL A 62 13.01 -28.85 -19.49
CA VAL A 62 14.14 -28.39 -18.67
C VAL A 62 14.44 -26.91 -18.94
N LYS A 63 14.47 -26.49 -20.21
CA LYS A 63 14.71 -25.08 -20.59
C LYS A 63 13.60 -24.14 -20.10
N GLU A 64 12.34 -24.58 -20.14
CA GLU A 64 11.21 -23.81 -19.61
C GLU A 64 11.29 -23.67 -18.09
N ALA A 65 11.55 -24.76 -17.38
CA ALA A 65 11.68 -24.76 -15.92
C ALA A 65 12.86 -23.92 -15.42
N LEU A 66 13.92 -23.76 -16.24
CA LEU A 66 15.08 -22.93 -15.95
C LEU A 66 14.84 -21.42 -16.09
N LYS A 67 13.78 -20.98 -16.79
CA LYS A 67 13.56 -19.55 -17.04
C LYS A 67 13.50 -18.71 -15.75
N PRO A 68 12.74 -19.09 -14.71
CA PRO A 68 12.69 -18.33 -13.46
C PRO A 68 14.06 -18.23 -12.78
N TYR A 69 14.86 -19.29 -12.83
CA TYR A 69 16.21 -19.30 -12.27
C TYR A 69 17.17 -18.39 -13.03
N ARG A 70 17.12 -18.41 -14.37
CA ARG A 70 17.92 -17.51 -15.22
C ARG A 70 17.54 -16.06 -14.98
N GLU A 71 16.25 -15.77 -14.80
CA GLU A 71 15.77 -14.43 -14.43
C GLU A 71 16.31 -14.02 -13.06
N HIS A 72 16.17 -14.88 -12.04
CA HIS A 72 16.70 -14.63 -10.70
C HIS A 72 18.22 -14.38 -10.72
N THR A 73 18.97 -15.23 -11.42
CA THR A 73 20.43 -15.10 -11.56
C THR A 73 20.82 -13.77 -12.20
N ARG A 74 20.06 -13.27 -13.19
CA ARG A 74 20.31 -11.94 -13.78
C ARG A 74 20.08 -10.81 -12.78
N LEU A 75 19.08 -10.93 -11.90
CA LEU A 75 18.83 -9.95 -10.84
C LEU A 75 19.99 -9.93 -9.86
N VAL A 76 20.40 -11.10 -9.35
CA VAL A 76 21.52 -11.26 -8.41
C VAL A 76 22.80 -10.65 -9.00
N LEU A 77 23.18 -11.08 -10.20
CA LEU A 77 24.40 -10.58 -10.85
C LEU A 77 24.39 -9.07 -11.08
N LEU A 78 23.23 -8.50 -11.39
CA LEU A 78 23.10 -7.05 -11.53
C LEU A 78 23.18 -6.34 -10.18
N ALA A 79 22.55 -6.89 -9.14
CA ALA A 79 22.63 -6.35 -7.79
C ALA A 79 24.09 -6.35 -7.29
N ASP A 80 24.78 -7.48 -7.36
CA ASP A 80 26.20 -7.62 -6.98
C ASP A 80 27.08 -6.61 -7.72
N GLN A 81 26.86 -6.45 -9.04
CA GLN A 81 27.59 -5.47 -9.83
C GLN A 81 27.34 -4.05 -9.30
N LEU A 82 26.08 -3.66 -9.12
CA LEU A 82 25.71 -2.31 -8.70
C LEU A 82 26.16 -2.02 -7.27
N GLU A 83 26.09 -2.99 -6.35
CA GLU A 83 26.58 -2.84 -4.98
C GLU A 83 28.04 -2.44 -4.95
N SER A 84 28.87 -3.07 -5.79
CA SER A 84 30.30 -2.78 -5.92
C SER A 84 30.62 -1.38 -6.49
N GLU A 85 29.66 -0.72 -7.14
CA GLU A 85 29.85 0.61 -7.73
C GLU A 85 29.70 1.74 -6.70
N LYS A 86 30.63 2.69 -6.67
CA LYS A 86 30.62 3.80 -5.69
C LYS A 86 29.57 4.88 -5.99
N ASN A 87 29.33 5.16 -7.27
CA ASN A 87 28.43 6.23 -7.71
C ASN A 87 27.23 5.61 -8.44
N LYS A 88 26.11 5.49 -7.73
CA LYS A 88 24.86 4.93 -8.25
C LYS A 88 23.90 6.05 -8.67
N SER A 89 23.32 5.91 -9.87
CA SER A 89 22.19 6.70 -10.36
C SER A 89 20.92 6.46 -9.52
N GLU A 90 19.89 7.29 -9.70
CA GLU A 90 18.62 7.11 -8.99
C GLU A 90 17.90 5.83 -9.48
N TYR A 91 18.10 5.48 -10.75
CA TYR A 91 17.63 4.21 -11.29
C TYR A 91 18.23 3.00 -10.56
N GLU A 92 19.55 2.99 -10.38
CA GLU A 92 20.29 1.89 -9.74
C GLU A 92 19.95 1.79 -8.26
N LYS A 93 19.81 2.92 -7.55
CA LYS A 93 19.34 2.93 -6.16
C LYS A 93 17.93 2.35 -6.04
N LYS A 94 16.99 2.72 -6.92
CA LYS A 94 15.63 2.14 -6.91
C LYS A 94 15.66 0.65 -7.22
N PHE A 95 16.51 0.22 -8.16
CA PHE A 95 16.70 -1.20 -8.46
C PHE A 95 17.17 -1.98 -7.23
N LEU A 96 18.23 -1.53 -6.57
CA LEU A 96 18.79 -2.21 -5.39
C LEU A 96 17.77 -2.29 -4.26
N LYS A 97 17.05 -1.20 -3.97
CA LYS A 97 15.99 -1.23 -2.95
C LYS A 97 14.91 -2.27 -3.28
N LEU A 98 14.44 -2.31 -4.53
CA LEU A 98 13.47 -3.33 -4.95
C LEU A 98 14.08 -4.74 -4.89
N TYR A 99 15.38 -4.88 -5.14
CA TYR A 99 16.06 -6.17 -5.01
C TYR A 99 16.13 -6.64 -3.55
N ASP A 100 16.45 -5.75 -2.61
CA ASP A 100 16.46 -6.07 -1.18
C ASP A 100 15.08 -6.52 -0.69
N ASP A 101 14.03 -5.79 -1.09
CA ASP A 101 12.64 -6.15 -0.78
C ASP A 101 12.23 -7.50 -1.43
N TYR A 102 12.85 -7.87 -2.57
CA TYR A 102 12.61 -9.12 -3.29
C TYR A 102 13.24 -10.30 -2.54
N GLU A 103 14.48 -10.15 -2.08
CA GLU A 103 15.15 -11.18 -1.27
C GLU A 103 14.46 -11.41 0.07
N CYS A 104 13.92 -10.34 0.68
CA CYS A 104 13.15 -10.45 1.93
C CYS A 104 11.74 -11.02 1.74
N GLY A 105 11.30 -11.29 0.50
CA GLY A 105 9.95 -11.78 0.21
C GLY A 105 8.83 -10.77 0.50
N LEU A 106 9.16 -9.47 0.56
CA LEU A 106 8.25 -8.38 0.91
C LEU A 106 7.59 -7.73 -0.32
N LEU A 107 8.01 -8.12 -1.52
CA LEU A 107 7.53 -7.52 -2.76
C LEU A 107 6.21 -8.12 -3.26
N GLU A 108 5.27 -7.24 -3.58
CA GLU A 108 4.06 -7.62 -4.30
C GLU A 108 4.36 -7.99 -5.75
N LYS A 109 3.49 -8.81 -6.36
CA LYS A 109 3.65 -9.31 -7.74
C LYS A 109 3.87 -8.20 -8.78
N ALA A 110 3.22 -7.05 -8.60
CA ALA A 110 3.36 -5.90 -9.51
C ALA A 110 4.79 -5.32 -9.47
N ASP A 111 5.38 -5.25 -8.28
CA ASP A 111 6.68 -4.67 -8.06
C ASP A 111 7.81 -5.67 -8.39
N VAL A 112 7.57 -6.99 -8.26
CA VAL A 112 8.45 -8.03 -8.84
C VAL A 112 8.55 -7.87 -10.37
N ASN A 113 7.43 -7.63 -11.05
CA ASN A 113 7.43 -7.39 -12.50
C ASN A 113 8.16 -6.10 -12.87
N LEU A 114 8.03 -5.05 -12.04
CA LEU A 114 8.78 -3.81 -12.20
C LEU A 114 10.28 -4.07 -12.08
N LEU A 115 10.72 -4.77 -11.02
CA LEU A 115 12.13 -5.15 -10.81
C LEU A 115 12.70 -5.91 -12.02
N LYS A 116 11.99 -6.92 -12.52
CA LYS A 116 12.38 -7.68 -13.73
C LYS A 116 12.50 -6.79 -14.96
N THR A 117 11.56 -5.88 -15.14
CA THR A 117 11.56 -4.92 -16.26
C THR A 117 12.75 -3.96 -16.14
N MET A 118 13.04 -3.50 -14.93
CA MET A 118 14.17 -2.62 -14.67
C MET A 118 15.50 -3.31 -14.99
N CYS A 119 15.71 -4.53 -14.50
CA CYS A 119 16.90 -5.32 -14.83
C CYS A 119 17.07 -5.49 -16.34
N THR A 120 16.02 -5.91 -17.04
CA THR A 120 16.08 -6.13 -18.50
C THR A 120 16.44 -4.85 -19.25
N ARG A 121 15.84 -3.71 -18.87
CA ARG A 121 16.14 -2.41 -19.47
C ARG A 121 17.57 -1.99 -19.20
N TYR A 122 18.05 -2.11 -17.97
CA TYR A 122 19.43 -1.78 -17.60
C TYR A 122 20.45 -2.61 -18.39
N LEU A 123 20.24 -3.92 -18.50
CA LEU A 123 21.13 -4.81 -19.24
C LEU A 123 21.13 -4.48 -20.75
N ASN A 124 19.96 -4.21 -21.34
CA ASN A 124 19.86 -3.79 -22.73
C ASN A 124 20.53 -2.43 -22.97
N PHE A 125 20.36 -1.51 -22.04
CA PHE A 125 20.97 -0.19 -22.06
C PHE A 125 22.50 -0.26 -22.03
N LYS A 126 23.06 -1.08 -21.12
CA LYS A 126 24.52 -1.35 -21.05
C LYS A 126 25.03 -2.02 -22.32
N ALA A 127 24.27 -2.96 -22.89
CA ALA A 127 24.63 -3.63 -24.14
C ALA A 127 24.64 -2.68 -25.36
N GLN A 128 23.76 -1.66 -25.36
CA GLN A 128 23.63 -0.68 -26.45
C GLN A 128 24.51 0.57 -26.27
N LYS A 129 25.25 0.69 -25.15
CA LYS A 129 26.08 1.86 -24.81
C LYS A 129 25.31 3.20 -24.89
N LEU A 130 24.04 3.18 -24.47
CA LEU A 130 23.18 4.36 -24.43
C LEU A 130 23.53 5.28 -23.24
N ASP A 131 22.98 6.50 -23.22
CA ASP A 131 23.25 7.53 -22.19
C ASP A 131 22.26 7.49 -21.01
N VAL A 132 22.76 7.67 -19.78
CA VAL A 132 22.06 7.41 -18.49
C VAL A 132 20.73 8.16 -18.41
N SER A 133 20.62 9.28 -19.13
CA SER A 133 19.43 10.09 -19.37
C SER A 133 18.16 9.27 -19.71
N ASP A 134 18.26 8.19 -20.49
CA ASP A 134 17.10 7.38 -20.89
C ASP A 134 16.54 6.50 -19.75
N LEU A 135 17.41 6.01 -18.87
CA LEU A 135 17.01 5.24 -17.69
C LEU A 135 16.31 6.15 -16.68
N GLU A 136 16.84 7.36 -16.47
CA GLU A 136 16.24 8.37 -15.59
C GLU A 136 14.89 8.86 -16.13
N LEU A 137 14.74 9.00 -17.45
CA LEU A 137 13.46 9.34 -18.06
C LEU A 137 12.39 8.26 -17.79
N TYR A 138 12.75 6.99 -17.90
CA TYR A 138 11.86 5.88 -17.57
C TYR A 138 11.48 5.87 -16.08
N LEU A 139 12.45 6.08 -15.19
CA LEU A 139 12.22 6.20 -13.76
C LEU A 139 11.22 7.32 -13.44
N SER A 140 11.41 8.49 -14.06
CA SER A 140 10.51 9.63 -13.93
C SER A 140 9.09 9.29 -14.38
N GLN A 141 8.95 8.51 -15.45
CA GLN A 141 7.65 8.12 -15.98
C GLN A 141 6.89 7.18 -15.02
N ILE A 142 7.58 6.24 -14.39
CA ILE A 142 7.02 5.38 -13.34
C ILE A 142 6.53 6.23 -12.16
N GLN A 143 7.39 7.11 -11.65
CA GLN A 143 7.07 7.98 -10.52
C GLN A 143 5.86 8.87 -10.82
N LYS A 144 5.76 9.44 -12.03
CA LYS A 144 4.59 10.22 -12.47
C LYS A 144 3.31 9.40 -12.48
N ASN A 145 3.38 8.14 -12.91
CA ASN A 145 2.23 7.24 -12.92
C ASN A 145 1.77 6.85 -11.51
N GLU A 146 2.70 6.54 -10.60
CA GLU A 146 2.41 6.29 -9.18
C GLU A 146 1.75 7.52 -8.53
N ALA A 147 2.31 8.71 -8.74
CA ALA A 147 1.73 9.96 -8.24
C ALA A 147 0.34 10.26 -8.84
N LYS A 148 0.09 9.89 -10.10
CA LYS A 148 -1.23 9.98 -10.73
C LYS A 148 -2.23 9.04 -10.06
N LYS A 149 -1.86 7.76 -9.84
CA LYS A 149 -2.71 6.79 -9.12
C LYS A 149 -3.08 7.28 -7.72
N LYS A 150 -2.11 7.81 -6.97
CA LYS A 150 -2.35 8.36 -5.63
C LYS A 150 -3.34 9.54 -5.66
N ARG A 151 -3.16 10.49 -6.59
CA ARG A 151 -4.09 11.61 -6.78
C ARG A 151 -5.50 11.14 -7.16
N THR A 152 -5.62 10.13 -8.02
CA THR A 152 -6.92 9.55 -8.39
C THR A 152 -7.62 8.91 -7.20
N ALA A 153 -6.89 8.15 -6.38
CA ALA A 153 -7.44 7.54 -5.16
C ALA A 153 -7.89 8.59 -4.14
N GLU A 154 -7.08 9.63 -3.92
CA GLU A 154 -7.43 10.75 -3.04
C GLU A 154 -8.68 11.50 -3.55
N ASN A 155 -8.75 11.79 -4.84
CA ASN A 155 -9.93 12.44 -5.43
C ASN A 155 -11.17 11.58 -5.29
N ARG A 156 -11.08 10.28 -5.54
CA ARG A 156 -12.19 9.34 -5.32
C ARG A 156 -12.68 9.40 -3.87
N ARG A 157 -11.76 9.40 -2.90
CA ARG A 157 -12.12 9.51 -1.48
C ARG A 157 -12.80 10.84 -1.16
N LYS A 158 -12.33 11.96 -1.73
CA LYS A 158 -12.98 13.27 -1.58
C LYS A 158 -14.42 13.25 -2.10
N PHE A 159 -14.67 12.60 -3.24
CA PHE A 159 -16.04 12.44 -3.77
C PHE A 159 -16.92 11.56 -2.88
N GLU A 160 -16.40 10.44 -2.39
CA GLU A 160 -17.13 9.55 -1.47
C GLU A 160 -17.51 10.27 -0.17
N VAL A 161 -16.57 10.99 0.45
CA VAL A 161 -16.81 11.77 1.67
C VAL A 161 -17.77 12.93 1.39
N GLY A 162 -17.58 13.66 0.30
CA GLY A 162 -18.48 14.74 -0.10
C GLY A 162 -19.92 14.24 -0.30
N GLY A 163 -20.09 13.08 -0.95
CA GLY A 163 -21.40 12.44 -1.11
C GLY A 163 -22.05 12.06 0.22
N ALA A 164 -21.27 11.49 1.15
CA ALA A 164 -21.76 11.16 2.49
C ALA A 164 -22.18 12.40 3.29
N VAL A 165 -21.41 13.48 3.23
CA VAL A 165 -21.74 14.76 3.87
C VAL A 165 -23.03 15.34 3.28
N LEU A 166 -23.18 15.32 1.95
CA LEU A 166 -24.41 15.80 1.30
C LEU A 166 -25.64 14.99 1.72
N ALA A 167 -25.49 13.65 1.83
CA ALA A 167 -26.56 12.79 2.34
C ALA A 167 -26.94 13.13 3.78
N ALA A 168 -25.96 13.30 4.67
CA ALA A 168 -26.19 13.70 6.06
C ALA A 168 -26.85 15.09 6.16
N CYS A 169 -26.42 16.07 5.37
CA CYS A 169 -27.06 17.38 5.32
C CYS A 169 -28.53 17.30 4.91
N LYS A 170 -28.86 16.40 3.97
CA LYS A 170 -30.24 16.16 3.54
C LYS A 170 -31.08 15.52 4.64
N GLU A 171 -30.56 14.53 5.36
CA GLU A 171 -31.24 13.88 6.49
C GLU A 171 -31.51 14.87 7.63
N LEU A 172 -30.52 15.71 7.95
CA LEU A 172 -30.62 16.74 8.99
C LEU A 172 -31.39 18.00 8.55
N GLN A 173 -31.91 18.02 7.31
CA GLN A 173 -32.60 19.17 6.72
C GLN A 173 -31.79 20.48 6.79
N ILE A 174 -30.47 20.37 6.73
CA ILE A 174 -29.58 21.53 6.64
C ILE A 174 -29.83 22.20 5.29
N ALA A 175 -30.13 23.50 5.32
CA ALA A 175 -30.57 24.24 4.13
C ALA A 175 -29.59 24.08 2.96
N SER A 176 -30.13 23.75 1.78
CA SER A 176 -29.38 23.42 0.55
C SER A 176 -28.54 24.57 -0.01
N ASN A 177 -28.70 25.78 0.52
CA ASN A 177 -27.94 26.99 0.19
C ASN A 177 -26.76 27.25 1.15
N SER A 178 -26.51 26.37 2.13
CA SER A 178 -25.35 26.48 3.01
C SER A 178 -24.07 26.33 2.18
N SER A 179 -23.18 27.31 2.26
CA SER A 179 -21.88 27.24 1.56
C SER A 179 -21.05 26.06 2.09
N SER A 180 -20.10 25.56 1.29
CA SER A 180 -19.19 24.49 1.73
C SER A 180 -18.42 24.87 3.00
N GLU A 181 -18.08 26.16 3.16
CA GLU A 181 -17.41 26.65 4.37
C GLU A 181 -18.36 26.65 5.57
N SER A 182 -19.62 27.07 5.37
CA SER A 182 -20.62 27.04 6.44
C SER A 182 -20.90 25.62 6.94
N ILE A 183 -20.94 24.63 6.03
CA ILE A 183 -21.09 23.21 6.40
C ILE A 183 -19.87 22.75 7.19
N LYS A 184 -18.66 23.08 6.74
CA LYS A 184 -17.42 22.72 7.41
C LYS A 184 -17.33 23.34 8.82
N ASP A 185 -17.63 24.63 8.96
CA ASP A 185 -17.64 25.33 10.25
C ASP A 185 -18.66 24.72 11.20
N MET A 186 -19.85 24.38 10.69
CA MET A 186 -20.87 23.69 11.45
C MET A 186 -20.37 22.34 12.00
N PHE A 187 -19.72 21.51 11.18
CA PHE A 187 -19.13 20.25 11.66
C PHE A 187 -18.05 20.47 12.72
N ILE A 188 -17.16 21.44 12.51
CA ILE A 188 -16.08 21.74 13.46
C ILE A 188 -16.65 22.22 14.79
N GLU A 189 -17.60 23.14 14.77
CA GLU A 189 -18.20 23.71 15.98
C GLU A 189 -19.05 22.67 16.73
N TYR A 190 -19.85 21.86 16.03
CA TYR A 190 -20.57 20.77 16.69
C TYR A 190 -19.62 19.75 17.32
N HIS A 191 -18.55 19.37 16.63
CA HIS A 191 -17.55 18.46 17.18
C HIS A 191 -16.87 19.04 18.43
N ARG A 192 -16.47 20.32 18.40
CA ARG A 192 -15.89 21.03 19.54
C ARG A 192 -16.86 21.12 20.71
N TYR A 193 -18.10 21.51 20.45
CA TYR A 193 -19.15 21.63 21.45
C TYR A 193 -19.42 20.27 22.11
N PHE A 194 -19.63 19.23 21.32
CA PHE A 194 -19.87 17.87 21.80
C PHE A 194 -18.71 17.37 22.68
N HIS A 195 -17.46 17.58 22.25
CA HIS A 195 -16.30 17.17 23.04
C HIS A 195 -16.19 17.94 24.37
N ARG A 196 -16.53 19.24 24.41
CA ARG A 196 -16.59 20.00 25.67
C ARG A 196 -17.68 19.48 26.59
N MET A 197 -18.85 19.15 26.04
CA MET A 197 -19.97 18.59 26.81
C MET A 197 -19.60 17.24 27.42
N ARG A 198 -18.98 16.32 26.65
CA ARG A 198 -18.52 15.03 27.18
C ARG A 198 -17.46 15.13 28.28
N ALA A 199 -16.68 16.21 28.30
CA ALA A 199 -15.68 16.45 29.34
C ALA A 199 -16.30 16.92 30.67
N THR A 200 -17.60 17.23 30.71
CA THR A 200 -18.27 17.64 31.95
C THR A 200 -18.46 16.46 32.91
N ARG A 201 -18.51 16.76 34.21
CA ARG A 201 -18.79 15.76 35.26
C ARG A 201 -20.16 15.10 35.07
N PHE A 202 -21.13 15.87 34.58
CA PHE A 202 -22.48 15.37 34.32
C PHE A 202 -22.49 14.27 33.26
N PHE A 203 -21.82 14.53 32.12
CA PHE A 203 -21.67 13.52 31.07
C PHE A 203 -20.89 12.31 31.56
N ALA A 204 -19.75 12.50 32.24
CA ALA A 204 -18.95 11.39 32.75
C ALA A 204 -19.73 10.47 33.70
N GLU A 205 -20.58 11.03 34.55
CA GLU A 205 -21.43 10.25 35.46
C GLU A 205 -22.56 9.53 34.70
N ALA A 206 -23.18 10.19 33.72
CA ALA A 206 -24.17 9.55 32.86
C ALA A 206 -23.56 8.39 32.06
N SER A 207 -22.36 8.56 31.47
CA SER A 207 -21.64 7.48 30.78
C SER A 207 -21.28 6.33 31.71
N ARG A 208 -20.99 6.61 32.99
CA ARG A 208 -20.69 5.57 33.99
C ARG A 208 -21.92 4.76 34.35
N LEU A 209 -23.08 5.41 34.45
CA LEU A 209 -24.36 4.81 34.83
C LEU A 209 -25.10 4.16 33.66
N THR A 210 -24.76 4.53 32.42
CA THR A 210 -25.34 3.98 31.20
C THR A 210 -24.32 3.15 30.44
N SER A 211 -24.61 1.88 30.17
CA SER A 211 -23.69 0.99 29.43
C SER A 211 -23.81 1.12 27.90
N SER A 212 -24.54 2.13 27.40
CA SER A 212 -24.85 2.29 25.97
C SER A 212 -24.93 3.77 25.60
N TYR A 213 -24.27 4.13 24.50
CA TYR A 213 -24.24 5.49 23.96
C TYR A 213 -25.63 6.06 23.64
N ARG A 214 -26.54 5.23 23.09
CA ARG A 214 -27.91 5.68 22.79
C ARG A 214 -28.72 5.98 24.07
N LEU A 215 -28.48 5.19 25.12
CA LEU A 215 -29.15 5.39 26.40
C LEU A 215 -28.55 6.58 27.16
N GLU A 216 -27.24 6.81 27.02
CA GLU A 216 -26.51 7.94 27.59
C GLU A 216 -27.15 9.27 27.16
N ASP A 217 -27.36 9.47 25.85
CA ASP A 217 -27.92 10.70 25.30
C ASP A 217 -29.34 10.99 25.85
N ASP A 218 -30.23 9.98 25.85
CA ASP A 218 -31.60 10.11 26.37
C ASP A 218 -31.61 10.42 27.88
N VAL A 219 -30.78 9.72 28.66
CA VAL A 219 -30.65 9.92 30.10
C VAL A 219 -30.16 11.33 30.42
N ILE A 220 -29.17 11.83 29.67
CA ILE A 220 -28.64 13.18 29.85
C ILE A 220 -29.74 14.22 29.61
N VAL A 221 -30.46 14.12 28.50
CA VAL A 221 -31.55 15.05 28.16
C VAL A 221 -32.64 15.03 29.22
N ILE A 222 -33.08 13.85 29.65
CA ILE A 222 -34.11 13.70 30.69
C ILE A 222 -33.63 14.26 32.03
N ALA A 223 -32.41 13.93 32.44
CA ALA A 223 -31.86 14.37 33.72
C ALA A 223 -31.68 15.89 33.75
N LEU A 224 -31.16 16.50 32.68
CA LEU A 224 -31.06 17.96 32.55
C LEU A 224 -32.44 18.63 32.64
N ASN A 225 -33.45 18.09 31.96
CA ASN A 225 -34.81 18.60 32.05
C ASN A 225 -35.39 18.45 33.47
N ASN A 226 -35.08 17.37 34.18
CA ASN A 226 -35.55 17.16 35.55
C ASN A 226 -34.90 18.10 36.56
N LEU A 227 -33.67 18.58 36.32
CA LEU A 227 -33.02 19.58 37.18
C LEU A 227 -33.84 20.88 37.28
N SER A 228 -34.57 21.24 36.22
CA SER A 228 -35.43 22.44 36.21
C SER A 228 -36.62 22.36 37.16
N LYS A 229 -36.97 21.16 37.64
CA LYS A 229 -38.09 20.94 38.57
C LYS A 229 -37.73 21.23 40.02
N TYR A 230 -36.44 21.26 40.36
CA TYR A 230 -35.98 21.57 41.72
C TYR A 230 -35.88 23.07 41.90
N THR A 231 -36.38 23.56 43.05
CA THR A 231 -36.37 24.98 43.39
C THR A 231 -35.62 25.25 44.68
N HIS A 232 -35.00 26.41 44.75
CA HIS A 232 -34.38 26.98 45.94
C HIS A 232 -34.81 28.44 46.06
N ASP A 233 -35.34 28.83 47.21
CA ASP A 233 -35.89 30.17 47.46
C ASP A 233 -36.88 30.64 46.38
N GLY A 234 -37.73 29.73 45.91
CA GLY A 234 -38.75 30.01 44.89
C GLY A 234 -38.22 30.15 43.45
N LYS A 235 -36.92 30.01 43.21
CA LYS A 235 -36.30 29.99 41.88
C LYS A 235 -35.85 28.59 41.48
N SER A 236 -35.90 28.25 40.19
CA SER A 236 -35.38 26.96 39.72
C SER A 236 -33.86 26.90 39.87
N ILE A 237 -33.32 25.73 40.25
CA ILE A 237 -31.88 25.53 40.34
C ILE A 237 -31.20 25.79 38.98
N THR A 238 -31.85 25.40 37.88
CA THR A 238 -31.37 25.69 36.52
C THR A 238 -31.20 27.18 36.27
N THR A 239 -32.18 28.01 36.67
CA THR A 239 -32.07 29.48 36.54
C THR A 239 -30.90 30.03 37.35
N ILE A 240 -30.77 29.58 38.61
CA ILE A 240 -29.71 30.04 39.51
C ILE A 240 -28.32 29.73 38.93
N GLU A 241 -28.11 28.50 38.43
CA GLU A 241 -26.80 28.10 37.90
C GLU A 241 -26.49 28.75 36.55
N ILE A 242 -27.49 29.00 35.69
CA ILE A 242 -27.30 29.76 34.44
C ILE A 242 -26.91 31.21 34.74
N GLU A 243 -27.58 31.88 35.68
CA GLU A 243 -27.26 33.26 36.06
C GLU A 243 -25.81 33.36 36.57
N LYS A 244 -25.38 32.43 37.42
CA LYS A 244 -23.98 32.35 37.89
C LYS A 244 -22.99 32.12 36.75
N ALA A 245 -23.28 31.18 35.85
CA ALA A 245 -22.40 30.85 34.74
C ALA A 245 -22.22 32.03 33.76
N ILE A 246 -23.29 32.82 33.53
CA ILE A 246 -23.21 34.03 32.71
C ILE A 246 -22.23 35.03 33.32
N LEU A 247 -22.27 35.25 34.64
CA LEU A 247 -21.35 36.14 35.34
C LEU A 247 -19.90 35.65 35.20
N GLU A 248 -19.65 34.36 35.44
CA GLU A 248 -18.31 33.77 35.32
C GLU A 248 -17.74 33.90 33.89
N VAL A 249 -18.55 33.61 32.86
CA VAL A 249 -18.12 33.75 31.47
C VAL A 249 -17.81 35.21 31.12
N ASN A 250 -18.62 36.16 31.58
CA ASN A 250 -18.38 37.58 31.34
C ASN A 250 -17.09 38.06 32.03
N GLU A 251 -16.81 37.61 33.25
CA GLU A 251 -15.55 37.89 33.94
C GLU A 251 -14.33 37.33 33.19
N LEU A 252 -14.43 36.10 32.69
CA LEU A 252 -13.35 35.47 31.91
C LEU A 252 -13.10 36.17 30.57
N ARG A 253 -14.15 36.71 29.94
CA ARG A 253 -14.03 37.52 28.72
C ARG A 253 -13.37 38.86 29.00
N ASN A 254 -13.75 39.51 30.10
CA ASN A 254 -13.19 40.81 30.48
C ASN A 254 -11.73 40.74 30.95
N LYS A 255 -11.25 39.58 31.43
CA LYS A 255 -9.83 39.36 31.77
C LYS A 255 -8.92 39.08 30.56
N LYS A 256 -9.51 38.85 29.37
CA LYS A 256 -8.78 38.53 28.13
C LYS A 256 -8.49 39.74 27.24
N TYR A 257 -8.95 40.93 27.65
CA TYR A 257 -8.70 42.23 27.04
C TYR A 257 -8.14 43.18 28.11
#